data_AF-A0A6P7IVS8-F1
#
_entry.id   AF-A0A6P7IVS8-F1
#
_cell.length_a   1.000
_cell.length_b   1.000
_cell.length_c   1.000
_cell.angle_alpha   90.00
_cell.angle_beta   90.00
_cell.angle_gamma   90.00
#
_symmetry.space_group_name_H-M   'P 1'
#
loop_
_entity.id
_entity.type
_entity.pdbx_description
1 polymer ?
#
loop_
_entity_poly.entity_id
_entity_poly.type
_entity_poly.pdbx_seq_one_letter_code
_entity_poly.pdbx_strand_id
1 'polypeptide(L)'
;MTILVSTLIQSKAKVKCLCVLMFLSFPLTMAEIPGPCRHSITREHLLTARQLMDNQLRSGCSITYTFIERRSLSKCCFVKAALPWILELLTTHFKYNRGSVNDGYVQSLRALILNIYSQKCVPQINEEVEDKPESFEMLYRGSPLDALQRASEVLSVYWELVTTSDGPVDWRCQHEYTETFGSTTELSTESTMQYFTDSYGRNSVKASQRRPGRDLYKLGFIIASICGGLLFILTLYCLITHKKTHNPHGPRLHTSRDPQDIEMEPQ
;
A
#
# COMPACT_ATOMS: atom_id res chain seq x y z
N MET A 1 -14.88 53.68 29.52
CA MET A 1 -15.60 52.47 29.06
C MET A 1 -14.82 51.68 28.00
N THR A 2 -13.48 51.67 28.06
CA THR A 2 -12.59 51.07 27.04
C THR A 2 -11.86 49.81 27.51
N ILE A 3 -11.92 49.49 28.81
CA ILE A 3 -11.22 48.35 29.42
C ILE A 3 -11.99 47.01 29.20
N LEU A 4 -13.31 47.06 29.02
CA LEU A 4 -14.16 45.88 28.81
C LEU A 4 -14.05 45.30 27.38
N VAL A 5 -13.69 46.13 26.39
CA VAL A 5 -13.62 45.72 24.98
C VAL A 5 -12.33 44.94 24.71
N SER A 6 -11.21 45.30 25.36
CA SER A 6 -9.94 44.59 25.20
C SER A 6 -9.97 43.17 25.79
N THR A 7 -10.64 42.95 26.92
CA THR A 7 -10.74 41.62 27.54
C THR A 7 -11.66 40.68 26.75
N LEU A 8 -12.72 41.22 26.12
CA LEU A 8 -13.61 40.46 25.25
C LEU A 8 -12.93 40.04 23.93
N ILE A 9 -12.03 40.86 23.39
CA ILE A 9 -11.27 40.54 22.16
C ILE A 9 -10.15 39.54 22.46
N GLN A 10 -9.47 39.66 23.60
CA GLN A 10 -8.39 38.78 24.01
C GLN A 10 -8.89 37.36 24.36
N SER A 11 -10.11 37.23 24.93
CA SER A 11 -10.74 35.94 25.16
C SER A 11 -11.22 35.28 23.86
N LYS A 12 -11.78 36.05 22.92
CA LYS A 12 -12.23 35.54 21.61
C LYS A 12 -11.08 35.00 20.74
N ALA A 13 -9.89 35.61 20.83
CA ALA A 13 -8.69 35.16 20.10
C ALA A 13 -8.08 33.89 20.71
N LYS A 14 -8.05 33.77 22.04
CA LYS A 14 -7.54 32.58 22.76
C LYS A 14 -8.37 31.33 22.46
N VAL A 15 -9.70 31.45 22.44
CA VAL A 15 -10.61 30.32 22.16
C VAL A 15 -10.46 29.84 20.71
N LYS A 16 -10.31 30.76 19.75
CA LYS A 16 -10.11 30.41 18.33
C LYS A 16 -8.78 29.71 18.07
N CYS A 17 -7.70 30.13 18.75
CA CYS A 17 -6.40 29.50 18.58
C CYS A 17 -6.34 28.10 19.22
N LEU A 18 -7.04 27.88 20.34
CA LEU A 18 -7.16 26.55 20.97
C LEU A 18 -7.97 25.57 20.09
N CYS A 19 -9.05 26.03 19.46
CA CYS A 19 -9.81 25.20 18.52
C CYS A 19 -8.97 24.76 17.31
N VAL A 20 -8.07 25.61 16.80
CA VAL A 20 -7.19 25.25 15.67
C VAL A 20 -6.18 24.16 16.04
N LEU A 21 -5.66 24.17 17.28
CA LEU A 21 -4.78 23.10 17.78
C LEU A 21 -5.52 21.76 17.93
N MET A 22 -6.79 21.78 18.35
CA MET A 22 -7.63 20.58 18.47
C MET A 22 -7.93 19.91 17.12
N PHE A 23 -8.02 20.68 16.03
CA PHE A 23 -8.17 20.13 14.68
C PHE A 23 -6.86 19.57 14.10
N LEU A 24 -5.70 20.11 14.50
CA LEU A 24 -4.38 19.56 14.14
C LEU A 24 -4.04 18.27 14.92
N SER A 25 -4.67 18.06 16.08
CA SER A 25 -4.53 16.84 16.88
C SER A 25 -5.51 15.73 16.51
N PHE A 26 -6.36 15.90 15.48
CA PHE A 26 -7.13 14.79 14.95
C PHE A 26 -6.14 13.89 14.19
N PRO A 27 -5.83 12.68 14.69
CA PRO A 27 -4.98 11.79 13.92
C PRO A 27 -5.77 11.43 12.66
N LEU A 28 -5.19 11.71 11.49
CA LEU A 28 -5.68 11.25 10.18
C LEU A 28 -5.62 9.70 10.05
N THR A 29 -5.76 8.96 11.16
CA THR A 29 -5.54 7.52 11.25
C THR A 29 -6.81 6.70 11.06
N MET A 30 -7.91 7.30 10.62
CA MET A 30 -9.19 6.59 10.42
C MET A 30 -9.60 6.47 8.95
N ALA A 31 -8.72 6.79 8.02
CA ALA A 31 -8.84 6.32 6.66
C ALA A 31 -7.84 5.18 6.50
N GLU A 32 -8.35 3.95 6.43
CA GLU A 32 -7.60 2.74 6.07
C GLU A 32 -7.18 2.87 4.60
N ILE A 33 -6.23 3.78 4.33
CA ILE A 33 -5.70 4.04 3.01
C ILE A 33 -4.69 2.91 2.76
N PRO A 34 -4.93 2.02 1.78
CA PRO A 34 -3.93 1.04 1.37
C PRO A 34 -2.62 1.78 1.09
N GLY A 35 -1.50 1.26 1.60
CA GLY A 35 -0.19 1.86 1.34
C GLY A 35 0.11 1.98 -0.16
N PRO A 36 1.23 2.60 -0.57
CA PRO A 36 1.61 2.69 -1.98
C PRO A 36 2.03 1.32 -2.55
N CYS A 37 1.06 0.43 -2.75
CA CYS A 37 1.25 -0.98 -3.10
C CYS A 37 1.78 -1.19 -4.53
N ARG A 38 1.65 -0.18 -5.38
CA ARG A 38 2.21 -0.20 -6.74
C ARG A 38 3.73 -0.37 -6.76
N HIS A 39 4.40 0.02 -5.67
CA HIS A 39 5.85 -0.07 -5.52
C HIS A 39 6.28 -1.01 -4.38
N SER A 40 5.36 -1.81 -3.81
CA SER A 40 5.69 -2.77 -2.76
C SER A 40 6.64 -3.86 -3.25
N ILE A 41 6.58 -4.17 -4.54
CA ILE A 41 7.48 -5.09 -5.23
C ILE A 41 8.13 -4.41 -6.43
N THR A 42 9.44 -4.61 -6.58
CA THR A 42 10.26 -4.00 -7.62
C THR A 42 10.89 -5.09 -8.49
N ARG A 43 11.49 -4.70 -9.62
CA ARG A 43 12.28 -5.62 -10.44
C ARG A 43 13.47 -6.22 -9.68
N GLU A 44 14.05 -5.48 -8.74
CA GLU A 44 15.18 -5.96 -7.92
C GLU A 44 14.77 -7.13 -7.02
N HIS A 45 13.56 -7.10 -6.46
CA HIS A 45 13.02 -8.23 -5.71
C HIS A 45 12.83 -9.49 -6.57
N LEU A 46 12.31 -9.33 -7.80
CA LEU A 46 12.17 -10.44 -8.74
C LEU A 46 13.53 -10.99 -9.20
N LEU A 47 14.52 -10.10 -9.37
CA LEU A 47 15.91 -10.52 -9.64
C LEU A 47 16.50 -11.28 -8.47
N THR A 48 16.21 -10.89 -7.22
CA THR A 48 16.65 -11.62 -6.02
C THR A 48 16.10 -13.05 -6.01
N ALA A 49 14.81 -13.23 -6.33
CA ALA A 49 14.21 -14.57 -6.47
C ALA A 49 14.90 -15.39 -7.57
N ARG A 50 15.17 -14.77 -8.72
CA ARG A 50 15.88 -15.42 -9.83
C ARG A 50 17.32 -15.83 -9.46
N GLN A 51 18.07 -14.96 -8.77
CA GLN A 51 19.42 -15.28 -8.31
C GLN A 51 19.41 -16.44 -7.32
N LEU A 52 18.43 -16.48 -6.41
CA LEU A 52 18.26 -17.60 -5.50
C LEU A 52 17.96 -18.91 -6.27
N MET A 53 17.11 -18.86 -7.31
CA MET A 53 16.84 -20.00 -8.19
C MET A 53 18.08 -20.48 -8.94
N ASP A 54 18.84 -19.57 -9.55
CA ASP A 54 20.03 -19.88 -10.34
C ASP A 54 21.13 -20.54 -9.48
N ASN A 55 21.12 -20.28 -8.16
CA ASN A 55 22.04 -20.87 -7.20
C ASN A 55 21.60 -22.26 -6.69
N GLN A 56 20.45 -22.79 -7.12
CA GLN A 56 20.03 -24.14 -6.75
C GLN A 56 20.76 -25.21 -7.56
N LEU A 57 21.06 -26.34 -6.91
CA LEU A 57 21.55 -27.51 -7.61
C LEU A 57 20.49 -28.03 -8.60
N ARG A 58 20.91 -28.28 -9.85
CA ARG A 58 20.01 -28.74 -10.92
C ARG A 58 19.54 -30.18 -10.75
N SER A 59 20.21 -30.98 -9.93
CA SER A 59 19.87 -32.38 -9.68
C SER A 59 20.27 -32.81 -8.26
N GLY A 60 19.66 -33.90 -7.78
CA GLY A 60 20.13 -34.65 -6.61
C GLY A 60 19.36 -34.45 -5.30
N CYS A 61 18.36 -33.56 -5.23
CA CYS A 61 17.54 -33.41 -4.03
C CYS A 61 16.07 -33.15 -4.38
N SER A 62 15.16 -33.74 -3.60
CA SER A 62 13.73 -33.42 -3.62
C SER A 62 13.28 -32.98 -2.24
N ILE A 63 12.45 -31.96 -2.19
CA ILE A 63 11.76 -31.49 -1.00
C ILE A 63 10.27 -31.78 -1.11
N THR A 64 9.65 -32.00 0.03
CA THR A 64 8.19 -32.08 0.16
C THR A 64 7.72 -30.80 0.82
N TYR A 65 6.76 -30.10 0.21
CA TYR A 65 6.24 -28.83 0.69
C TYR A 65 4.77 -28.68 0.30
N THR A 66 4.00 -27.96 1.11
CA THR A 66 2.62 -27.58 0.77
C THR A 66 2.65 -26.24 0.04
N PHE A 67 1.81 -26.11 -0.99
CA PHE A 67 1.65 -24.84 -1.71
C PHE A 67 0.25 -24.76 -2.33
N ILE A 68 -0.16 -23.55 -2.71
CA ILE A 68 -1.45 -23.33 -3.39
C ILE A 68 -1.35 -23.69 -4.86
N GLU A 69 -2.30 -24.49 -5.32
CA GLU A 69 -2.54 -24.72 -6.74
C GLU A 69 -3.53 -23.69 -7.28
N ARG A 70 -3.20 -23.03 -8.40
CA ARG A 70 -4.03 -21.93 -8.93
C ARG A 70 -5.45 -22.36 -9.29
N ARG A 71 -5.64 -23.51 -9.95
CA ARG A 71 -6.94 -24.04 -10.40
C ARG A 71 -7.88 -22.96 -10.95
N SER A 72 -9.05 -22.75 -10.35
CA SER A 72 -10.05 -21.75 -10.71
C SER A 72 -9.81 -20.37 -10.10
N LEU A 73 -8.83 -20.22 -9.20
CA LEU A 73 -8.60 -18.97 -8.49
C LEU A 73 -8.27 -17.84 -9.46
N SER A 74 -8.93 -16.71 -9.25
CA SER A 74 -8.56 -15.44 -9.83
C SER A 74 -7.13 -15.07 -9.40
N LYS A 75 -6.49 -14.17 -10.16
CA LYS A 75 -5.11 -13.75 -9.87
C LYS A 75 -4.96 -13.21 -8.44
N CYS A 76 -5.93 -12.42 -7.96
CA CYS A 76 -5.87 -11.85 -6.61
C CYS A 76 -6.07 -12.93 -5.53
N CYS A 77 -7.02 -13.85 -5.69
CA CYS A 77 -7.26 -14.89 -4.71
C CYS A 77 -6.16 -15.95 -4.67
N PHE A 78 -5.53 -16.24 -5.81
CA PHE A 78 -4.31 -17.04 -5.88
C PHE A 78 -3.16 -16.40 -5.10
N VAL A 79 -2.87 -15.12 -5.34
CA VAL A 79 -1.81 -14.40 -4.62
C VAL A 79 -2.09 -14.35 -3.12
N LYS A 80 -3.33 -14.02 -2.73
CA LYS A 80 -3.74 -13.93 -1.32
C LYS A 80 -3.57 -15.25 -0.59
N ALA A 81 -3.95 -16.37 -1.21
CA ALA A 81 -3.78 -17.70 -0.66
C ALA A 81 -2.32 -18.16 -0.63
N ALA A 82 -1.51 -17.83 -1.65
CA ALA A 82 -0.17 -18.38 -1.83
C ALA A 82 0.93 -17.63 -1.06
N LEU A 83 0.77 -16.33 -0.78
CA LEU A 83 1.79 -15.54 -0.08
C LEU A 83 2.22 -16.10 1.29
N PRO A 84 1.29 -16.58 2.17
CA PRO A 84 1.68 -17.24 3.42
C PRO A 84 2.58 -18.46 3.18
N TRP A 85 2.27 -19.27 2.17
CA TRP A 85 3.05 -20.47 1.82
C TRP A 85 4.43 -20.16 1.28
N ILE A 86 4.64 -19.01 0.61
CA ILE A 86 5.98 -18.56 0.23
C ILE A 86 6.80 -18.20 1.48
N LEU A 87 6.20 -17.49 2.43
CA LEU A 87 6.88 -17.13 3.67
C LEU A 87 7.26 -18.37 4.48
N GLU A 88 6.36 -19.36 4.53
CA GLU A 88 6.62 -20.67 5.14
C GLU A 88 7.77 -21.38 4.44
N LEU A 89 7.69 -21.54 3.11
CA LEU A 89 8.70 -22.21 2.28
C LEU A 89 10.10 -21.60 2.49
N LEU A 90 10.22 -20.28 2.45
CA LEU A 90 11.48 -19.55 2.65
C LEU A 90 12.02 -19.73 4.08
N THR A 91 11.14 -19.88 5.07
CA THR A 91 11.52 -20.01 6.48
C THR A 91 11.91 -21.45 6.84
N THR A 92 11.25 -22.45 6.25
CA THR A 92 11.40 -23.85 6.63
C THR A 92 12.38 -24.62 5.74
N HIS A 93 12.34 -24.42 4.42
CA HIS A 93 13.12 -25.21 3.46
C HIS A 93 14.39 -24.50 2.97
N PHE A 94 14.38 -23.17 2.83
CA PHE A 94 15.50 -22.42 2.25
C PHE A 94 16.40 -21.80 3.32
N LYS A 95 17.04 -22.66 4.11
CA LYS A 95 17.97 -22.24 5.18
C LYS A 95 19.41 -22.30 4.69
N TYR A 96 20.09 -21.16 4.81
CA TYR A 96 21.50 -21.02 4.44
C TYR A 96 22.34 -20.55 5.63
N ASN A 97 23.65 -20.70 5.52
CA ASN A 97 24.56 -20.18 6.54
C ASN A 97 24.38 -18.67 6.68
N ARG A 98 24.26 -18.20 7.93
CA ARG A 98 24.04 -16.80 8.25
C ARG A 98 25.12 -15.92 7.62
N GLY A 99 24.70 -14.87 6.93
CA GLY A 99 25.60 -13.93 6.23
C GLY A 99 26.11 -14.42 4.88
N SER A 100 25.71 -15.61 4.42
CA SER A 100 25.93 -16.01 3.02
C SER A 100 25.07 -15.19 2.07
N VAL A 101 25.46 -15.15 0.79
CA VAL A 101 24.71 -14.45 -0.26
C VAL A 101 23.27 -14.99 -0.36
N ASN A 102 23.09 -16.32 -0.32
CA ASN A 102 21.77 -16.95 -0.37
C ASN A 102 20.94 -16.68 0.89
N ASP A 103 21.55 -16.61 2.08
CA ASP A 103 20.85 -16.15 3.29
C ASP A 103 20.34 -14.71 3.10
N GLY A 104 21.17 -13.81 2.56
CA GLY A 104 20.76 -12.45 2.21
C GLY A 104 19.57 -12.39 1.25
N TYR A 105 19.54 -13.24 0.22
CA TYR A 105 18.41 -13.33 -0.71
C TYR A 105 17.14 -13.82 -0.01
N VAL A 106 17.22 -14.86 0.81
CA VAL A 106 16.08 -15.39 1.57
C VAL A 106 15.54 -14.33 2.55
N GLN A 107 16.41 -13.64 3.30
CA GLN A 107 15.96 -12.59 4.22
C GLN A 107 15.29 -11.44 3.47
N SER A 108 15.81 -11.05 2.30
CA SER A 108 15.23 -9.98 1.48
C SER A 108 13.83 -10.35 0.98
N LEU A 109 13.63 -11.59 0.53
CA LEU A 109 12.32 -12.08 0.09
C LEU A 109 11.33 -12.23 1.25
N ARG A 110 11.77 -12.69 2.44
CA ARG A 110 10.93 -12.73 3.65
C ARG A 110 10.51 -11.33 4.06
N ALA A 111 11.45 -10.38 4.08
CA ALA A 111 11.16 -8.99 4.39
C ALA A 111 10.18 -8.36 3.40
N LEU A 112 10.30 -8.67 2.10
CA LEU A 112 9.33 -8.26 1.09
C LEU A 112 7.91 -8.71 1.43
N ILE A 113 7.71 -10.01 1.72
CA ILE A 113 6.37 -10.55 2.02
C ILE A 113 5.80 -9.90 3.28
N LEU A 114 6.61 -9.77 4.33
CA LEU A 114 6.23 -9.07 5.56
C LEU A 114 5.88 -7.60 5.30
N ASN A 115 6.63 -6.93 4.42
CA ASN A 115 6.35 -5.55 4.03
C ASN A 115 5.01 -5.43 3.29
N ILE A 116 4.69 -6.35 2.38
CA ILE A 116 3.39 -6.41 1.69
C ILE A 116 2.23 -6.42 2.70
N TYR A 117 2.34 -7.24 3.75
CA TYR A 117 1.33 -7.30 4.80
C TYR A 117 1.32 -6.06 5.71
N SER A 118 2.50 -5.58 6.13
CA SER A 118 2.60 -4.41 7.01
C SER A 118 2.03 -3.13 6.38
N GLN A 119 2.18 -3.00 5.06
CA GLN A 119 1.65 -1.88 4.26
C GLN A 119 0.20 -2.10 3.81
N LYS A 120 -0.44 -3.17 4.27
CA LYS A 120 -1.84 -3.53 3.98
C LYS A 120 -2.11 -3.65 2.47
N CYS A 121 -1.14 -4.16 1.72
CA CYS A 121 -1.27 -4.31 0.27
C CYS A 121 -1.99 -5.57 -0.14
N VAL A 122 -1.87 -6.61 0.67
CA VAL A 122 -2.68 -7.82 0.58
C VAL A 122 -3.25 -8.05 1.98
N PRO A 123 -4.58 -8.13 2.15
CA PRO A 123 -5.17 -8.45 3.44
C PRO A 123 -4.83 -9.89 3.82
N GLN A 124 -4.74 -10.16 5.12
CA GLN A 124 -4.67 -11.54 5.62
C GLN A 124 -5.96 -12.29 5.25
N ILE A 125 -5.86 -13.61 5.19
CA ILE A 125 -7.03 -14.47 5.04
C ILE A 125 -7.88 -14.28 6.30
N ASN A 126 -9.17 -13.99 6.11
CA ASN A 126 -10.10 -13.88 7.22
C ASN A 126 -10.73 -15.25 7.49
N GLU A 127 -10.17 -16.02 8.41
CA GLU A 127 -10.63 -17.38 8.75
C GLU A 127 -12.13 -17.44 9.12
N GLU A 128 -12.73 -16.35 9.61
CA GLU A 128 -14.17 -16.33 9.96
C GLU A 128 -15.09 -16.27 8.72
N VAL A 129 -14.61 -15.74 7.60
CA VAL A 129 -15.42 -15.45 6.40
C VAL A 129 -14.93 -16.21 5.17
N GLU A 130 -13.63 -16.44 5.10
CA GLU A 130 -12.90 -17.12 4.03
C GLU A 130 -12.51 -18.53 4.52
N ASP A 131 -13.53 -19.36 4.72
CA ASP A 131 -13.49 -20.61 5.51
C ASP A 131 -12.62 -21.74 4.93
N LYS A 132 -12.27 -21.72 3.62
CA LYS A 132 -11.61 -22.88 2.94
C LYS A 132 -10.49 -22.57 1.94
N PRO A 133 -9.53 -21.68 2.22
CA PRO A 133 -8.34 -21.52 1.37
C PRO A 133 -7.54 -22.82 1.22
N GLU A 134 -7.61 -23.71 2.22
CA GLU A 134 -6.90 -24.99 2.26
C GLU A 134 -7.40 -26.00 1.22
N SER A 135 -8.59 -25.80 0.66
CA SER A 135 -9.10 -26.63 -0.43
C SER A 135 -8.25 -26.53 -1.72
N PHE A 136 -7.42 -25.50 -1.83
CA PHE A 136 -6.46 -25.29 -2.92
C PHE A 136 -5.03 -25.68 -2.55
N GLU A 137 -4.80 -26.13 -1.31
CA GLU A 137 -3.50 -26.64 -0.89
C GLU A 137 -3.22 -27.97 -1.55
N MET A 138 -1.99 -28.12 -2.04
CA MET A 138 -1.51 -29.37 -2.59
C MET A 138 -0.14 -29.68 -2.00
N LEU A 139 0.05 -30.95 -1.64
CA LEU A 139 1.36 -31.47 -1.25
C LEU A 139 2.20 -31.72 -2.50
N TYR A 140 3.26 -30.93 -2.66
CA TYR A 140 4.21 -31.09 -3.74
C TYR A 140 5.44 -31.87 -3.29
N ARG A 141 5.94 -32.72 -4.18
CA ARG A 141 7.26 -33.35 -4.07
C ARG A 141 8.04 -33.04 -5.33
N GLY A 142 9.11 -32.28 -5.21
CA GLY A 142 9.86 -31.78 -6.36
C GLY A 142 11.22 -31.23 -5.98
N SER A 143 11.94 -30.67 -6.94
CA SER A 143 13.24 -30.04 -6.66
C SER A 143 13.05 -28.72 -5.89
N PRO A 144 14.07 -28.25 -5.14
CA PRO A 144 14.06 -26.90 -4.56
C PRO A 144 13.84 -25.80 -5.62
N LEU A 145 14.36 -26.00 -6.84
CA LEU A 145 14.14 -25.07 -7.95
C LEU A 145 12.66 -24.96 -8.31
N ASP A 146 11.93 -26.07 -8.38
CA ASP A 146 10.49 -26.06 -8.69
C ASP A 146 9.68 -25.28 -7.63
N ALA A 147 10.06 -25.43 -6.35
CA ALA A 147 9.42 -24.71 -5.26
C ALA A 147 9.65 -23.19 -5.34
N LEU A 148 10.89 -22.76 -5.65
CA LEU A 148 11.20 -21.35 -5.87
C LEU A 148 10.54 -20.79 -7.14
N GLN A 149 10.38 -21.59 -8.19
CA GLN A 149 9.65 -21.19 -9.39
C GLN A 149 8.19 -20.86 -9.08
N ARG A 150 7.51 -21.69 -8.28
CA ARG A 150 6.13 -21.41 -7.82
C ARG A 150 6.04 -20.13 -7.00
N ALA A 151 7.00 -19.91 -6.10
CA ALA A 151 7.07 -18.65 -5.36
C ALA A 151 7.28 -17.44 -6.28
N SER A 152 8.19 -17.55 -7.25
CA SER A 152 8.47 -16.49 -8.23
C SER A 152 7.27 -16.20 -9.13
N GLU A 153 6.48 -17.22 -9.49
CA GLU A 153 5.24 -17.05 -10.26
C GLU A 153 4.24 -16.18 -9.50
N VAL A 154 3.98 -16.49 -8.23
CA VAL A 154 3.07 -15.72 -7.37
C VAL A 154 3.53 -14.28 -7.22
N LEU A 155 4.83 -14.05 -6.98
CA LEU A 155 5.38 -12.69 -6.88
C LEU A 155 5.23 -11.91 -8.19
N SER A 156 5.33 -12.60 -9.34
CA SER A 156 5.13 -11.99 -10.66
C SER A 156 3.67 -11.65 -10.92
N VAL A 157 2.73 -12.54 -10.55
CA VAL A 157 1.29 -12.28 -10.62
C VAL A 157 0.91 -11.11 -9.71
N TYR A 158 1.47 -11.05 -8.50
CA TYR A 158 1.27 -9.92 -7.59
C TYR A 158 1.78 -8.61 -8.20
N TRP A 159 3.01 -8.61 -8.74
CA TRP A 159 3.59 -7.45 -9.41
C TRP A 159 2.71 -6.98 -10.57
N GLU A 160 2.21 -7.89 -11.40
CA GLU A 160 1.28 -7.57 -12.49
C GLU A 160 0.01 -6.90 -11.95
N LEU A 161 -0.64 -7.50 -10.94
CA LEU A 161 -1.87 -6.97 -10.33
C LEU A 161 -1.70 -5.52 -9.85
N VAL A 162 -0.66 -5.24 -9.08
CA VAL A 162 -0.49 -3.92 -8.44
C VAL A 162 0.06 -2.85 -9.38
N THR A 163 0.67 -3.24 -10.51
CA THR A 163 1.23 -2.28 -11.47
C THR A 163 0.28 -1.94 -12.61
N THR A 164 -0.59 -2.88 -13.00
CA THR A 164 -1.52 -2.75 -14.12
C THR A 164 -2.92 -2.30 -13.71
N SER A 165 -3.29 -2.39 -12.42
CA SER A 165 -4.62 -1.96 -11.97
C SER A 165 -4.76 -0.43 -11.98
N ASP A 166 -5.84 0.06 -12.58
CA ASP A 166 -6.20 1.49 -12.57
C ASP A 166 -6.78 1.95 -11.22
N GLY A 167 -6.97 1.03 -10.28
CA GLY A 167 -7.51 1.27 -8.95
C GLY A 167 -7.12 0.18 -7.95
N PRO A 168 -7.69 0.20 -6.73
CA PRO A 168 -7.44 -0.81 -5.71
C PRO A 168 -7.82 -2.21 -6.22
N VAL A 169 -6.98 -3.20 -5.94
CA VAL A 169 -7.26 -4.61 -6.22
C VAL A 169 -8.38 -5.10 -5.31
N ASP A 170 -9.34 -5.84 -5.85
CA ASP A 170 -10.42 -6.47 -5.08
C ASP A 170 -9.92 -7.81 -4.50
N TRP A 171 -9.80 -7.87 -3.17
CA TRP A 171 -9.26 -9.03 -2.44
C TRP A 171 -10.34 -9.89 -1.76
N ARG A 172 -11.59 -9.77 -2.19
CA ARG A 172 -12.72 -10.55 -1.65
C ARG A 172 -12.75 -11.93 -2.29
N CYS A 173 -12.28 -12.93 -1.55
CA CYS A 173 -12.08 -14.29 -2.07
C CYS A 173 -13.04 -15.34 -1.49
N GLN A 174 -13.94 -14.93 -0.59
CA GLN A 174 -14.92 -15.81 0.06
C GLN A 174 -15.61 -16.79 -0.90
N HIS A 175 -16.14 -16.30 -2.02
CA HIS A 175 -16.86 -17.17 -2.96
C HIS A 175 -15.94 -18.17 -3.66
N GLU A 176 -14.73 -17.76 -4.04
CA GLU A 176 -13.77 -18.63 -4.72
C GLU A 176 -13.23 -19.72 -3.78
N TYR A 177 -12.99 -19.39 -2.51
CA TYR A 177 -12.51 -20.37 -1.53
C TYR A 177 -13.56 -21.39 -1.12
N THR A 178 -14.86 -21.10 -1.30
CA THR A 178 -15.92 -22.07 -1.03
C THR A 178 -16.14 -23.10 -2.15
N GLU A 179 -15.56 -22.91 -3.34
CA GLU A 179 -15.70 -23.86 -4.44
C GLU A 179 -14.99 -25.18 -4.09
N THR A 180 -15.79 -26.22 -3.82
CA THR A 180 -15.25 -27.54 -3.47
C THR A 180 -14.89 -28.30 -4.75
N PHE A 181 -13.61 -28.51 -5.00
CA PHE A 181 -13.15 -29.42 -6.06
C PHE A 181 -13.25 -30.85 -5.56
N GLY A 182 -14.13 -31.65 -6.17
CA GLY A 182 -14.23 -33.08 -5.88
C GLY A 182 -12.87 -33.76 -6.05
N SER A 183 -12.46 -34.53 -5.04
CA SER A 183 -11.26 -35.36 -5.10
C SER A 183 -11.42 -36.39 -6.22
N THR A 184 -10.82 -36.17 -7.38
CA THR A 184 -10.71 -37.23 -8.40
C THR A 184 -9.55 -38.14 -8.02
N THR A 185 -9.79 -38.98 -7.01
CA THR A 185 -9.07 -40.23 -6.83
C THR A 185 -10.07 -41.35 -7.09
N GLU A 186 -10.36 -41.65 -8.36
CA GLU A 186 -10.87 -42.97 -8.72
C GLU A 186 -10.17 -43.49 -9.97
N LEU A 187 -9.66 -44.70 -9.77
CA LEU A 187 -9.00 -45.60 -10.68
C LEU A 187 -9.98 -46.03 -11.80
N SER A 188 -9.45 -46.21 -12.99
CA SER A 188 -10.08 -46.72 -14.20
C SER A 188 -11.11 -47.85 -13.99
N THR A 189 -12.30 -47.75 -14.60
CA THR A 189 -12.94 -48.82 -15.40
C THR A 189 -14.05 -48.25 -16.30
N GLU A 190 -13.78 -48.28 -17.60
CA GLU A 190 -14.65 -48.55 -18.77
C GLU A 190 -16.03 -47.89 -19.01
N SER A 191 -16.11 -47.33 -20.22
CA SER A 191 -17.25 -47.28 -21.16
C SER A 191 -18.39 -46.26 -20.93
N THR A 192 -18.42 -45.22 -21.77
CA THR A 192 -19.28 -45.17 -22.97
C THR A 192 -19.20 -43.78 -23.59
N MET A 193 -18.82 -43.71 -24.87
CA MET A 193 -18.90 -42.50 -25.67
C MET A 193 -20.33 -41.94 -25.69
N GLN A 194 -20.51 -40.66 -25.34
CA GLN A 194 -21.67 -39.92 -25.82
C GLN A 194 -21.44 -38.40 -25.91
N TYR A 195 -21.18 -38.00 -27.16
CA TYR A 195 -21.54 -36.73 -27.82
C TYR A 195 -20.98 -35.39 -27.33
N PHE A 196 -20.08 -34.87 -28.17
CA PHE A 196 -19.88 -33.45 -28.47
C PHE A 196 -21.16 -32.81 -29.04
N THR A 197 -21.59 -31.67 -28.50
CA THR A 197 -22.16 -30.51 -29.22
C THR A 197 -22.29 -29.38 -28.20
N ASP A 198 -21.44 -28.36 -28.25
CA ASP A 198 -21.51 -27.14 -29.08
C ASP A 198 -22.27 -25.99 -28.41
N SER A 199 -21.76 -24.80 -28.71
CA SER A 199 -21.97 -23.47 -28.21
C SER A 199 -23.34 -23.10 -27.60
N TYR A 200 -23.31 -22.22 -26.59
CA TYR A 200 -24.07 -20.97 -26.67
C TYR A 200 -23.33 -19.85 -25.92
N GLY A 201 -22.90 -18.85 -26.69
CA GLY A 201 -22.38 -17.60 -26.18
C GLY A 201 -23.44 -16.81 -25.42
N ARG A 202 -23.07 -16.30 -24.25
CA ARG A 202 -23.87 -15.29 -23.54
C ARG A 202 -23.06 -14.00 -23.50
N ASN A 203 -23.34 -13.13 -24.47
CA ASN A 203 -22.96 -11.74 -24.47
C ASN A 203 -23.58 -11.07 -23.23
N SER A 204 -22.77 -10.72 -22.24
CA SER A 204 -23.19 -9.82 -21.15
C SER A 204 -22.87 -8.39 -21.56
N VAL A 205 -23.94 -7.65 -21.87
CA VAL A 205 -23.95 -6.24 -22.21
C VAL A 205 -23.34 -5.43 -21.06
N LYS A 206 -22.31 -4.65 -21.39
CA LYS A 206 -21.70 -3.62 -20.54
C LYS A 206 -22.77 -2.61 -20.07
N ALA A 207 -23.20 -2.72 -18.83
CA ALA A 207 -23.76 -1.61 -18.08
C ALA A 207 -22.64 -1.01 -17.21
N SER A 208 -21.89 -0.07 -17.80
CA SER A 208 -20.94 0.78 -17.10
C SER A 208 -21.71 1.71 -16.16
N GLN A 209 -22.02 1.25 -14.95
CA GLN A 209 -22.36 2.15 -13.86
C GLN A 209 -21.08 2.82 -13.37
N ARG A 210 -20.87 4.03 -13.88
CA ARG A 210 -19.90 5.02 -13.43
C ARG A 210 -20.10 5.24 -11.91
N ARG A 211 -19.28 4.60 -11.08
CA ARG A 211 -19.32 4.76 -9.61
C ARG A 211 -18.92 6.20 -9.21
N PRO A 212 -19.65 6.89 -8.32
CA PRO A 212 -19.37 8.27 -7.90
C PRO A 212 -18.15 8.47 -7.00
N GLY A 213 -17.41 7.40 -6.65
CA GLY A 213 -16.37 7.44 -5.61
C GLY A 213 -15.13 8.26 -5.98
N ARG A 214 -14.80 8.38 -7.27
CA ARG A 214 -13.61 9.11 -7.74
C ARG A 214 -13.74 10.62 -7.59
N ASP A 215 -14.97 11.13 -7.70
CA ASP A 215 -15.25 12.57 -7.62
C ASP A 215 -15.32 13.04 -6.16
N LEU A 216 -15.78 12.19 -5.23
CA LEU A 216 -15.77 12.48 -3.79
C LEU A 216 -14.35 12.57 -3.22
N TYR A 217 -13.41 11.75 -3.71
CA TYR A 217 -12.00 11.82 -3.28
C TYR A 217 -11.30 13.10 -3.78
N LYS A 218 -11.51 13.47 -5.05
CA LYS A 218 -11.00 14.74 -5.58
C LYS A 218 -11.59 15.94 -4.84
N LEU A 219 -12.90 15.90 -4.58
CA LEU A 219 -13.59 16.94 -3.81
C LEU A 219 -13.05 17.01 -2.38
N GLY A 220 -12.84 15.87 -1.73
CA GLY A 220 -12.26 15.78 -0.38
C GLY A 220 -10.84 16.33 -0.31
N PHE A 221 -9.99 16.03 -1.29
CA PHE A 221 -8.63 16.58 -1.37
C PHE A 221 -8.62 18.09 -1.61
N ILE A 222 -9.51 18.59 -2.48
CA ILE A 222 -9.65 20.04 -2.74
C ILE A 222 -10.13 20.76 -1.47
N ILE A 223 -11.13 20.22 -0.79
CA ILE A 223 -11.64 20.80 0.47
C ILE A 223 -10.55 20.78 1.55
N ALA A 224 -9.86 19.65 1.74
CA ALA A 224 -8.79 19.53 2.73
C ALA A 224 -7.60 20.46 2.44
N SER A 225 -7.24 20.63 1.15
CA SER A 225 -6.17 21.53 0.72
C SER A 225 -6.54 23.00 0.93
N ILE A 226 -7.77 23.41 0.58
CA ILE A 226 -8.25 24.78 0.79
C ILE A 226 -8.35 25.09 2.30
N CYS A 227 -8.90 24.17 3.10
CA CYS A 227 -8.99 24.33 4.54
C CYS A 227 -7.60 24.34 5.20
N GLY A 228 -6.69 23.47 4.79
CA GLY A 228 -5.31 23.43 5.30
C GLY A 228 -4.52 24.70 4.96
N GLY A 229 -4.65 25.19 3.72
CA GLY A 229 -4.02 26.44 3.28
C GLY A 229 -4.54 27.66 4.03
N LEU A 230 -5.86 27.76 4.23
CA LEU A 230 -6.46 28.85 5.01
C LEU A 230 -6.04 28.82 6.48
N LEU A 231 -5.93 27.63 7.09
CA LEU A 231 -5.45 27.47 8.46
C LEU A 231 -3.98 27.89 8.59
N PHE A 232 -3.14 27.58 7.60
CA PHE A 232 -1.73 27.99 7.56
C PHE A 232 -1.57 29.51 7.44
N ILE A 233 -2.36 30.15 6.56
CA ILE A 233 -2.37 31.61 6.40
C ILE A 233 -2.82 32.30 7.69
N LEU A 234 -3.87 31.78 8.35
CA LEU A 234 -4.37 32.31 9.62
C LEU A 234 -3.35 32.14 10.76
N THR A 235 -2.64 31.01 10.83
CA THR A 235 -1.58 30.81 11.83
C THR A 235 -0.39 31.73 11.59
N LEU A 236 0.03 31.93 10.33
CA LEU A 236 1.07 32.92 10.00
C LEU A 236 0.65 34.34 10.39
N TYR A 237 -0.59 34.73 10.09
CA TYR A 237 -1.12 36.04 10.46
C TYR A 237 -1.15 36.25 11.98
N CYS A 238 -1.55 35.22 12.74
CA CYS A 238 -1.51 35.24 14.20
C CYS A 238 -0.07 35.35 14.74
N LEU A 239 0.90 34.66 14.13
CA LEU A 239 2.31 34.75 14.53
C LEU A 239 2.91 36.12 14.25
N ILE A 240 2.61 36.71 13.08
CA ILE A 240 3.08 38.05 12.71
C ILE A 240 2.48 39.12 13.62
N THR A 241 1.18 39.03 13.93
CA THR A 241 0.51 39.97 14.84
C THR A 241 1.03 39.85 16.27
N HIS A 242 1.26 38.62 16.76
CA HIS A 242 1.88 38.38 18.07
C HIS A 242 3.31 38.94 18.15
N LYS A 243 4.12 38.77 17.08
CA LYS A 243 5.48 39.34 16.99
C LYS A 243 5.46 40.88 16.98
N LYS A 244 4.47 41.50 16.33
CA LYS A 244 4.31 42.96 16.29
C LYS A 244 3.91 43.56 17.65
N THR A 245 3.14 42.83 18.45
CA THR A 245 2.79 43.26 19.83
C THR A 245 3.93 43.11 20.84
N HIS A 246 4.96 42.30 20.55
CA HIS A 246 6.04 42.00 21.51
C HIS A 246 7.35 42.76 21.23
N ASN A 247 7.35 43.78 20.37
CA ASN A 247 8.54 44.59 20.09
C ASN A 247 8.39 46.02 20.67
N PRO A 248 8.66 46.24 21.97
CA PRO A 248 8.78 47.58 22.52
C PRO A 248 10.22 48.06 22.35
N HIS A 249 10.49 48.87 21.32
CA HIS A 249 11.37 50.05 21.35
C HIS A 249 11.51 50.68 19.95
N GLY A 250 11.18 51.96 19.86
CA GLY A 250 11.46 52.83 18.70
C GLY A 250 12.95 53.23 18.61
N PRO A 251 13.32 54.11 17.67
CA PRO A 251 13.12 55.54 17.96
C PRO A 251 12.67 56.43 16.78
N ARG A 252 11.89 57.45 17.17
CA ARG A 252 11.94 58.87 16.75
C ARG A 252 12.34 59.19 15.30
N LEU A 253 11.35 59.60 14.53
CA LEU A 253 11.49 60.43 13.34
C LEU A 253 11.67 61.89 13.79
N HIS A 254 12.81 62.52 13.50
CA HIS A 254 12.95 63.98 13.47
C HIS A 254 13.14 64.43 12.03
N THR A 255 12.45 65.52 11.71
CA THR A 255 12.08 66.03 10.39
C THR A 255 13.25 66.66 9.61
N SER A 256 13.14 66.57 8.29
CA SER A 256 14.00 67.09 7.20
C SER A 256 14.01 68.64 7.07
N ARG A 257 15.19 69.23 6.75
CA ARG A 257 15.49 70.06 5.54
C ARG A 257 16.80 70.90 5.64
N ASP A 258 17.76 70.60 4.73
CA ASP A 258 18.60 71.45 3.82
C ASP A 258 19.41 72.69 4.31
N PRO A 259 20.38 73.25 3.52
CA PRO A 259 21.23 72.74 2.42
C PRO A 259 22.73 73.22 2.50
N GLN A 260 23.55 73.01 1.43
CA GLN A 260 24.88 73.64 1.11
C GLN A 260 26.13 73.05 1.82
N ASP A 261 27.33 72.85 1.26
CA ASP A 261 28.00 73.24 0.00
C ASP A 261 29.20 72.29 -0.32
N ILE A 262 29.50 72.12 -1.63
CA ILE A 262 30.81 72.20 -2.36
C ILE A 262 32.08 71.67 -1.62
N GLU A 263 32.87 70.71 -2.13
CA GLU A 263 33.99 70.93 -3.08
C GLU A 263 34.65 69.60 -3.60
N MET A 264 35.20 69.67 -4.83
CA MET A 264 36.02 68.70 -5.63
C MET A 264 37.34 68.25 -4.93
N GLU A 265 38.11 67.21 -5.29
CA GLU A 265 38.46 66.52 -6.55
C GLU A 265 39.20 65.17 -6.25
N PRO A 266 39.34 64.24 -7.23
CA PRO A 266 40.61 63.51 -7.39
C PRO A 266 41.13 63.60 -8.85
N GLN A 267 42.45 63.88 -8.98
CA GLN A 267 43.38 63.70 -10.13
C GLN A 267 42.85 63.65 -11.57
#